data_AF-A0A5C5UVT2-F1
#
_entry.id   AF-A0A5C5UVT2-F1
#
_cell.length_a   1.000
_cell.length_b   1.000
_cell.length_c   1.000
_cell.angle_alpha   90.00
_cell.angle_beta   90.00
_cell.angle_gamma   90.00
#
_symmetry.space_group_name_H-M   'P 1'
#
loop_
_entity.id
_entity.type
_entity.pdbx_description
1 polymer ?
#
loop_
_entity_poly.entity_id
_entity_poly.type
_entity_poly.pdbx_seq_one_letter_code
_entity_poly.pdbx_strand_id
1 'polypeptide(L)'
;MTPGRKLAIVICTAVLFLAGSWAWRVIQAWRDIPAAYAAWDAGTILVAYLEEHDGRWPAGWGELSAFVQEHDPPLFLRGGVYPPEDNHADYLRTLRETVAIDWNFDPAADAGEPVIGVDGGPLPALWEDPNQMVREYLQSRRLDAEE
;
A
#
# COMPACT_ATOMS: atom_id res chain seq x y z
N MET A 1 24.35 -49.07 6.75
CA MET A 1 24.40 -47.72 6.14
C MET A 1 25.67 -47.03 6.62
N THR A 2 26.62 -46.73 5.72
CA THR A 2 27.91 -46.13 6.10
C THR A 2 27.73 -44.72 6.64
N PRO A 3 28.61 -44.25 7.56
CA PRO A 3 28.51 -42.91 8.14
C PRO A 3 28.47 -41.80 7.06
N GLY A 4 29.20 -41.96 5.96
CA GLY A 4 29.15 -41.03 4.82
C GLY A 4 27.79 -40.94 4.13
N ARG A 5 27.05 -42.05 3.98
CA ARG A 5 25.68 -42.01 3.43
C ARG A 5 24.70 -41.32 4.38
N LYS A 6 24.85 -41.50 5.70
CA LYS A 6 24.00 -40.81 6.68
C LYS A 6 24.23 -39.29 6.63
N LEU A 7 25.51 -38.87 6.58
CA LEU A 7 25.89 -37.47 6.48
C LEU A 7 25.38 -36.81 5.19
N ALA A 8 25.52 -37.50 4.05
CA ALA A 8 25.01 -36.99 2.76
C ALA A 8 23.49 -36.78 2.79
N ILE A 9 22.73 -37.72 3.36
CA ILE A 9 21.27 -37.56 3.51
C ILE A 9 20.94 -36.35 4.37
N VAL A 10 21.59 -36.18 5.53
CA VAL A 10 21.35 -35.05 6.42
C VAL A 10 21.63 -33.72 5.73
N ILE A 11 22.75 -33.61 5.00
CA ILE A 11 23.10 -32.40 4.25
C ILE A 11 22.06 -32.13 3.16
N CYS A 12 21.69 -33.14 2.36
CA CYS A 12 20.67 -32.99 1.33
C CYS A 12 19.32 -32.56 1.92
N THR A 13 18.89 -33.16 3.04
CA THR A 13 17.66 -32.77 3.73
C THR A 13 17.72 -31.33 4.25
N ALA A 14 18.85 -30.92 4.85
CA ALA A 14 19.03 -29.56 5.33
C ALA A 14 18.98 -28.53 4.19
N VAL A 15 19.63 -28.82 3.06
CA VAL A 15 19.60 -27.98 1.86
C VAL A 15 18.18 -27.86 1.30
N LEU A 16 17.44 -28.98 1.19
CA LEU A 16 16.05 -28.98 0.73
C LEU A 16 15.14 -28.16 1.65
N PHE A 17 15.34 -28.26 2.97
CA PHE A 17 14.55 -27.52 3.94
C PHE A 17 14.82 -26.00 3.85
N LEU A 18 16.09 -25.62 3.71
CA LEU A 18 16.48 -24.22 3.49
C LEU A 18 15.92 -23.67 2.17
N ALA A 19 16.02 -24.43 1.08
CA ALA A 19 15.48 -24.04 -0.22
C ALA A 19 13.95 -23.89 -0.17
N GLY A 20 13.24 -24.82 0.47
CA GLY A 20 11.79 -24.75 0.66
C GLY A 20 11.37 -23.56 1.51
N SER A 21 12.07 -23.29 2.62
CA SER A 21 11.83 -22.11 3.46
C SER A 21 12.04 -20.80 2.70
N TRP A 22 13.09 -20.72 1.88
CA TRP A 22 13.37 -19.55 1.06
C TRP A 22 12.31 -19.34 -0.03
N ALA A 23 11.97 -20.41 -0.76
CA ALA A 23 10.91 -20.37 -1.77
C ALA A 23 9.56 -19.95 -1.17
N TRP A 24 9.23 -20.42 0.03
CA TRP A 24 8.02 -20.02 0.75
C TRP A 24 8.00 -18.51 1.04
N ARG A 25 9.10 -17.95 1.55
CA ARG A 25 9.21 -16.50 1.80
C ARG A 25 9.08 -15.68 0.52
N VAL A 26 9.69 -16.14 -0.57
CA VAL A 26 9.56 -15.47 -1.88
C VAL A 26 8.10 -15.50 -2.34
N ILE A 27 7.41 -16.64 -2.22
CA ILE A 27 6.00 -16.75 -2.62
C ILE A 27 5.10 -15.85 -1.77
N GLN A 28 5.34 -15.77 -0.45
CA GLN A 28 4.61 -14.86 0.42
C GLN A 28 4.82 -13.41 0.00
N ALA A 29 6.07 -12.98 -0.15
CA ALA A 29 6.38 -11.62 -0.61
C ALA A 29 5.73 -11.31 -1.97
N TRP A 30 5.77 -12.25 -2.93
CA TRP A 30 5.13 -12.10 -4.24
C TRP A 30 3.61 -11.96 -4.16
N ARG A 31 2.96 -12.59 -3.18
CA ARG A 31 1.51 -12.46 -2.96
C ARG A 31 1.13 -11.15 -2.29
N ASP A 32 2.01 -10.61 -1.45
CA ASP A 32 1.75 -9.39 -0.69
C ASP A 32 2.09 -8.11 -1.48
N ILE A 33 2.91 -8.20 -2.53
CA ILE A 33 3.29 -7.06 -3.39
C ILE A 33 2.08 -6.26 -3.92
N PRO A 34 1.05 -6.89 -4.52
CA PRO A 34 -0.09 -6.14 -5.04
C PRO A 34 -0.83 -5.34 -3.96
N ALA A 35 -1.00 -5.92 -2.78
CA ALA A 35 -1.66 -5.25 -1.66
C ALA A 35 -0.81 -4.11 -1.10
N ALA A 36 0.51 -4.30 -0.98
CA ALA A 36 1.43 -3.25 -0.57
C ALA A 36 1.45 -2.07 -1.55
N TYR A 37 1.40 -2.33 -2.86
CA TYR A 37 1.33 -1.27 -3.88
C TYR A 37 -0.01 -0.56 -3.86
N ALA A 38 -1.13 -1.29 -3.71
CA ALA A 38 -2.45 -0.68 -3.58
C ALA A 38 -2.52 0.22 -2.34
N ALA A 39 -1.96 -0.21 -1.21
CA ALA A 39 -1.92 0.58 0.02
C ALA A 39 -1.19 1.90 -0.19
N TRP A 40 -0.02 1.84 -0.84
CA TRP A 40 0.75 3.03 -1.14
C TRP A 40 0.03 3.96 -2.10
N ASP A 41 -0.46 3.43 -3.22
CA ASP A 41 -1.10 4.24 -4.25
C ASP A 41 -2.37 4.92 -3.70
N ALA A 42 -3.11 4.26 -2.80
CA ALA A 42 -4.20 4.88 -2.04
C ALA A 42 -3.72 6.05 -1.17
N GLY A 43 -2.60 5.88 -0.45
CA GLY A 43 -1.98 6.95 0.32
C GLY A 43 -1.52 8.12 -0.55
N THR A 44 -0.93 7.86 -1.73
CA THR A 44 -0.50 8.90 -2.68
C THR A 44 -1.69 9.69 -3.22
N ILE A 45 -2.76 8.99 -3.59
CA ILE A 45 -4.02 9.62 -4.01
C ILE A 45 -4.59 10.50 -2.89
N LEU A 46 -4.60 10.00 -1.65
CA LEU A 46 -5.09 10.75 -0.49
C LEU A 46 -4.27 12.03 -0.24
N VAL A 47 -2.95 11.94 -0.26
CA VAL A 47 -2.09 13.11 -0.04
C VAL A 47 -2.29 14.16 -1.14
N ALA A 48 -2.25 13.75 -2.41
CA ALA A 48 -2.50 14.67 -3.52
C ALA A 48 -3.87 15.35 -3.42
N TYR A 49 -4.89 14.57 -3.04
CA TYR A 49 -6.23 15.11 -2.85
C TYR A 49 -6.29 16.15 -1.72
N LEU A 50 -5.65 15.87 -0.58
CA LEU A 50 -5.58 16.78 0.55
C LEU A 50 -4.80 18.05 0.21
N GLU A 51 -3.76 17.96 -0.61
CA GLU A 51 -3.00 19.11 -1.12
C GLU A 51 -3.87 20.06 -1.93
N GLU A 52 -4.69 19.54 -2.83
CA GLU A 52 -5.52 20.37 -3.71
C GLU A 52 -6.81 20.88 -3.02
N HIS A 53 -7.27 20.19 -1.97
CA HIS A 53 -8.51 20.53 -1.26
C HIS A 53 -8.29 21.10 0.14
N ASP A 54 -7.17 21.79 0.37
CA ASP A 54 -6.87 22.48 1.63
C ASP A 54 -6.97 21.59 2.89
N GLY A 55 -6.53 20.34 2.78
CA GLY A 55 -6.55 19.37 3.90
C GLY A 55 -7.92 18.77 4.20
N ARG A 56 -8.94 19.03 3.36
CA ARG A 56 -10.27 18.43 3.52
C ARG A 56 -10.21 16.92 3.31
N TRP A 57 -10.62 16.14 4.29
CA TRP A 57 -10.75 14.68 4.14
C TRP A 57 -11.80 14.31 3.06
N PRO A 58 -11.52 13.35 2.16
CA PRO A 58 -12.49 12.91 1.15
C PRO A 58 -13.69 12.18 1.77
N ALA A 59 -14.87 12.34 1.18
CA ALA A 59 -16.10 11.69 1.63
C ALA A 59 -16.19 10.20 1.22
N GLY A 60 -15.35 9.77 0.28
CA GLY A 60 -15.32 8.39 -0.17
C GLY A 60 -14.56 8.15 -1.47
N TRP A 61 -14.51 6.89 -1.86
CA TRP A 61 -13.84 6.44 -3.09
C TRP A 61 -14.38 7.11 -4.36
N GLY A 62 -15.65 7.49 -4.41
CA GLY A 62 -16.24 8.17 -5.58
C GLY A 62 -15.59 9.52 -5.83
N GLU A 63 -15.32 10.28 -4.76
CA GLU A 63 -14.66 11.59 -4.82
C GLU A 63 -13.19 11.44 -5.22
N LEU A 64 -12.47 10.50 -4.60
CA LEU A 64 -11.09 10.19 -4.99
C LEU A 64 -10.98 9.69 -6.44
N SER A 65 -11.93 8.87 -6.90
CA SER A 65 -11.91 8.36 -8.27
C SER A 65 -12.15 9.47 -9.29
N ALA A 66 -13.04 10.43 -8.99
CA ALA A 66 -13.27 11.60 -9.83
C ALA A 66 -12.03 12.50 -9.85
N PHE A 67 -11.48 12.80 -8.68
CA PHE A 67 -10.23 13.56 -8.55
C PHE A 67 -9.11 12.97 -9.41
N VAL A 68 -8.80 11.68 -9.25
CA VAL A 68 -7.70 11.03 -10.01
C VAL A 68 -7.95 11.02 -11.53
N GLN A 69 -9.21 11.03 -11.98
CA GLN A 69 -9.55 11.08 -13.40
C GLN A 69 -9.43 12.47 -14.02
N GLU A 70 -9.45 13.52 -13.20
CA GLU A 70 -9.45 14.92 -13.65
C GLU A 70 -8.17 15.67 -13.25
N HIS A 71 -7.34 15.09 -12.38
CA HIS A 71 -6.14 15.70 -11.83
C HIS A 71 -5.07 15.98 -12.91
N ASP A 72 -4.55 17.21 -12.92
CA ASP A 72 -3.48 17.69 -13.79
C ASP A 72 -2.46 18.49 -12.95
N PRO A 73 -1.19 18.07 -12.84
CA PRO A 73 -0.50 17.06 -13.65
C PRO A 73 -0.87 15.61 -13.30
N PRO A 74 -0.68 14.63 -14.22
CA PRO A 74 -0.94 13.23 -13.91
C PRO A 74 -0.19 12.70 -12.68
N LEU A 75 -0.87 11.92 -11.86
CA LEU A 75 -0.32 11.16 -10.74
C LEU A 75 0.41 9.91 -11.23
N PHE A 76 1.64 9.73 -10.76
CA PHE A 76 2.46 8.56 -11.05
C PHE A 76 2.30 7.53 -9.92
N LEU A 77 1.37 6.60 -10.10
CA LEU A 77 1.11 5.51 -9.18
C LEU A 77 1.95 4.27 -9.56
N ARG A 78 2.17 3.34 -8.64
CA ARG A 78 2.85 2.07 -8.94
C ARG A 78 2.01 1.20 -9.89
N GLY A 79 0.68 1.33 -9.84
CA GLY A 79 -0.22 0.71 -10.80
C GLY A 79 -0.28 1.37 -12.18
N GLY A 80 0.34 2.53 -12.37
CA GLY A 80 0.35 3.26 -13.63
C GLY A 80 0.19 4.79 -13.48
N VAL A 81 0.10 5.49 -14.60
CA VAL A 81 -0.11 6.95 -14.64
C VAL A 81 -1.60 7.27 -14.71
N TYR A 82 -2.05 8.28 -13.96
CA TYR A 82 -3.43 8.71 -13.89
C TYR A 82 -3.60 10.23 -14.03
N PRO A 83 -4.56 10.74 -14.81
CA PRO A 83 -5.53 9.99 -15.61
C PRO A 83 -4.84 9.19 -16.73
N PRO A 84 -5.35 7.98 -17.06
CA PRO A 84 -4.73 7.13 -18.04
C PRO A 84 -4.96 7.64 -19.46
N GLU A 85 -3.94 7.59 -20.32
CA GLU A 85 -4.07 7.90 -21.75
C GLU A 85 -5.02 6.90 -22.45
N ASP A 86 -5.04 5.63 -22.00
CA ASP A 86 -5.87 4.54 -22.54
C ASP A 86 -6.71 3.85 -21.43
N ASN A 87 -7.82 4.47 -21.01
CA ASN A 87 -8.95 3.89 -20.27
C ASN A 87 -8.61 2.84 -19.16
N HIS A 88 -7.66 3.14 -18.26
CA HIS A 88 -7.37 2.31 -17.07
C HIS A 88 -8.43 2.44 -15.95
N ALA A 89 -9.72 2.29 -16.26
CA ALA A 89 -10.76 2.23 -15.24
C ALA A 89 -10.59 1.03 -14.28
N ASP A 90 -9.83 0.00 -14.70
CA ASP A 90 -9.66 -1.24 -13.96
C ASP A 90 -8.76 -1.13 -12.73
N TYR A 91 -7.74 -0.27 -12.71
CA TYR A 91 -6.81 -0.27 -11.58
C TYR A 91 -7.33 0.50 -10.36
N LEU A 92 -8.12 1.58 -10.54
CA LEU A 92 -8.91 2.17 -9.44
C LEU A 92 -9.95 1.19 -8.87
N ARG A 93 -10.50 0.29 -9.70
CA ARG A 93 -11.35 -0.79 -9.21
C ARG A 93 -10.55 -1.78 -8.34
N THR A 94 -9.38 -2.22 -8.79
CA THR A 94 -8.48 -3.09 -8.00
C THR A 94 -8.09 -2.45 -6.67
N LEU A 95 -7.77 -1.16 -6.65
CA LEU A 95 -7.50 -0.40 -5.42
C LEU A 95 -8.64 -0.52 -4.40
N ARG A 96 -9.88 -0.25 -4.85
CA ARG A 96 -11.10 -0.35 -4.02
C ARG A 96 -11.40 -1.76 -3.52
N GLU A 97 -11.03 -2.77 -4.29
CA GLU A 97 -11.21 -4.18 -3.94
C GLU A 97 -10.14 -4.67 -2.95
N THR A 98 -9.04 -3.92 -2.78
CA THR A 98 -7.88 -4.33 -1.96
C THR A 98 -7.74 -3.52 -0.69
N VAL A 99 -8.06 -2.23 -0.75
CA VAL A 99 -7.85 -1.25 0.32
C VAL A 99 -9.16 -0.58 0.72
N ALA A 100 -9.34 -0.40 2.02
CA ALA A 100 -10.34 0.49 2.60
C ALA A 100 -9.66 1.73 3.19
N ILE A 101 -10.35 2.87 3.09
CA ILE A 101 -9.94 4.11 3.74
C ILE A 101 -10.93 4.36 4.87
N ASP A 102 -10.43 4.73 6.05
CA ASP A 102 -11.29 5.17 7.14
C ASP A 102 -11.81 6.57 6.83
N TRP A 103 -13.05 6.64 6.34
CA TRP A 103 -13.72 7.91 6.01
C TRP A 103 -14.10 8.72 7.24
N ASN A 104 -14.12 8.11 8.43
CA ASN A 104 -14.34 8.80 9.70
C ASN A 104 -13.01 9.16 10.39
N PHE A 105 -11.88 8.89 9.74
CA PHE A 105 -10.58 9.31 10.23
C PHE A 105 -10.59 10.82 10.40
N ASP A 106 -10.22 11.26 11.60
CA ASP A 106 -10.05 12.68 11.90
C ASP A 106 -8.59 13.06 11.61
N PRO A 107 -8.30 13.78 10.51
CA PRO A 107 -6.94 14.19 10.20
C PRO A 107 -6.32 15.14 11.25
N ALA A 108 -7.14 15.72 12.14
CA ALA A 108 -6.65 16.52 13.27
C ALA A 108 -6.26 15.66 14.48
N ALA A 109 -6.69 14.40 14.54
CA ALA A 109 -6.33 13.46 15.59
C ALA A 109 -5.10 12.62 15.16
N ASP A 110 -4.03 12.66 15.94
CA ASP A 110 -2.77 11.91 15.69
C ASP A 110 -2.90 10.37 15.79
N ALA A 111 -4.12 9.83 15.89
CA ALA A 111 -4.37 8.43 16.21
C ALA A 111 -5.19 7.74 15.12
N GLY A 112 -4.58 6.80 14.39
CA GLY A 112 -5.26 5.90 13.47
C GLY A 112 -4.41 5.43 12.30
N GLU A 113 -4.96 4.48 11.55
CA GLU A 113 -4.47 4.04 10.25
C GLU A 113 -5.52 4.45 9.21
N PRO A 114 -5.31 5.56 8.47
CA PRO A 114 -6.28 6.02 7.48
C PRO A 114 -6.48 5.04 6.32
N VAL A 115 -5.48 4.21 6.03
CA VAL A 115 -5.47 3.22 4.96
C VAL A 115 -5.31 1.83 5.56
N ILE A 116 -6.34 0.99 5.40
CA ILE A 116 -6.44 -0.36 5.97
C ILE A 116 -6.85 -1.39 4.90
N GLY A 117 -6.73 -2.68 5.20
CA GLY A 117 -7.23 -3.74 4.33
C GLY A 117 -8.75 -3.67 4.22
N VAL A 118 -9.31 -4.15 3.11
CA VAL A 118 -10.78 -4.26 2.95
C VAL A 118 -11.46 -5.14 4.00
N ASP A 119 -10.71 -6.02 4.66
CA ASP A 119 -11.12 -6.84 5.79
C ASP A 119 -11.00 -6.12 7.15
N GLY A 120 -10.54 -4.86 7.16
CA GLY A 120 -10.24 -4.08 8.35
C GLY A 120 -8.93 -4.45 9.02
N GLY A 121 -8.13 -5.34 8.42
CA GLY A 121 -6.82 -5.74 8.91
C GLY A 121 -5.71 -4.78 8.48
N PRO A 122 -4.51 -4.91 9.06
CA PRO A 122 -3.35 -4.14 8.62
C PRO A 122 -2.91 -4.57 7.21
N LEU A 123 -2.46 -3.62 6.40
CA LEU A 123 -1.87 -3.90 5.09
C LEU A 123 -0.40 -4.29 5.22
N PRO A 124 0.12 -5.16 4.33
CA PRO A 124 1.53 -5.55 4.36
C PRO A 124 2.43 -4.35 4.00
N ALA A 125 3.28 -3.94 4.94
CA ALA A 125 4.35 -2.97 4.70
C ALA A 125 5.63 -3.69 4.24
N LEU A 126 5.77 -3.91 2.94
CA LEU A 126 6.96 -4.57 2.37
C LEU A 126 8.17 -3.64 2.24
N TRP A 127 7.95 -2.33 2.09
CA TRP A 127 9.00 -1.34 1.82
C TRP A 127 8.92 -0.18 2.81
N GLU A 128 7.80 0.54 2.82
CA GLU A 128 7.49 1.60 3.78
C GLU A 128 6.04 1.44 4.24
N ASP A 129 5.71 2.05 5.38
CA ASP A 129 4.35 2.06 5.91
C ASP A 129 3.48 3.00 5.06
N PRO A 130 2.43 2.50 4.38
CA PRO A 130 1.56 3.32 3.53
C PRO A 130 0.87 4.46 4.30
N ASN A 131 0.66 4.28 5.62
CA ASN A 131 0.07 5.31 6.47
C ASN A 131 1.08 6.36 6.92
N GLN A 132 2.38 6.07 6.87
CA GLN A 132 3.43 7.02 7.26
C GLN A 132 3.40 8.27 6.38
N MET A 133 3.31 8.12 5.06
CA MET A 133 3.24 9.24 4.12
C MET A 133 2.06 10.17 4.40
N VAL A 134 0.87 9.61 4.68
CA VAL A 134 -0.33 10.39 5.02
C VAL A 134 -0.14 11.12 6.35
N ARG A 135 0.42 10.46 7.37
CA ARG A 135 0.70 11.09 8.67
C ARG A 135 1.73 12.21 8.55
N GLU A 136 2.81 11.99 7.81
CA GLU A 136 3.86 12.99 7.60
C GLU A 136 3.30 14.25 6.92
N TYR A 137 2.42 14.07 5.93
CA TYR A 137 1.72 15.18 5.28
C TYR A 137 0.82 15.97 6.24
N LEU A 138 0.03 15.28 7.06
CA LEU A 138 -0.85 15.94 8.03
C LEU A 138 -0.05 16.70 9.11
N GLN A 139 1.07 16.12 9.54
CA GLN A 139 1.97 16.75 10.50
C GLN A 139 2.64 18.02 9.93
N SER A 140 3.10 18.02 8.68
CA SER A 140 3.71 19.21 8.07
C SER A 140 2.72 20.37 7.96
N ARG A 141 1.48 20.10 7.52
CA ARG A 141 0.43 21.12 7.42
C ARG A 141 0.06 21.75 8.75
N ARG A 142 0.11 20.97 9.83
CA ARG A 142 -0.13 21.49 11.18
C ARG A 142 0.98 22.44 11.62
N LEU A 143 2.24 22.11 11.35
CA LEU A 143 3.37 23.00 11.67
C LEU A 143 3.24 24.33 10.93
N ASP A 144 2.86 24.31 9.65
CA ASP A 144 2.64 25.53 8.86
C ASP A 144 1.48 26.40 9.39
N ALA A 145 0.50 25.80 10.07
CA ALA A 145 -0.66 26.52 10.63
C ALA A 145 -0.39 27.12 12.03
N GLU A 146 0.69 26.70 12.70
CA GLU A 146 1.11 27.19 14.02
C GLU A 146 2.15 28.33 13.95
N GLU A 147 2.71 28.64 12.76
CA GLU A 147 3.61 29.78 12.48
C GLU A 147 2.87 31.07 12.06
#